data_AF-A0A496WFL2-F1
#
_entry.id   AF-A0A496WFL2-F1
#
_cell.length_a   1.000
_cell.length_b   1.000
_cell.length_c   1.000
_cell.angle_alpha   90.00
_cell.angle_beta   90.00
_cell.angle_gamma   90.00
#
_symmetry.space_group_name_H-M   'P 1'
#
loop_
_entity.id
_entity.type
_entity.pdbx_description
1 polymer ?
#
loop_
_entity_poly.entity_id
_entity_poly.type
_entity_poly.pdbx_seq_one_letter_code
_entity_poly.pdbx_strand_id
1 'polypeptide(L)'
;MFDSNPFYDLLGFLTPTMMQIYIIAMFLAVIGGTIIDTIHKKSAQYFFENAQKAQKSAKRTVTGGEKASLAISTLTNEVLTSSEFANPKRRMSHLLTMYGFIIFVVTTVTMIFGYPTPAEAAPGML
;
A
#
# COMPACT_ATOMS: atom_id res chain seq x y z
N MET A 1 -20.87 34.47 6.89
CA MET A 1 -21.39 33.93 5.59
C MET A 1 -20.58 32.73 5.08
N PHE A 2 -19.76 32.09 5.94
CA PHE A 2 -19.15 30.78 5.71
C PHE A 2 -19.54 29.80 6.83
N ASP A 3 -20.67 30.06 7.50
CA ASP A 3 -21.13 29.29 8.67
C ASP A 3 -22.05 28.12 8.27
N SER A 4 -22.39 28.04 6.99
CA SER A 4 -23.16 26.94 6.41
C SER A 4 -22.18 25.91 5.84
N ASN A 5 -21.85 24.90 6.64
CA ASN A 5 -21.15 23.73 6.15
C ASN A 5 -22.12 22.87 5.32
N PRO A 6 -21.94 22.72 3.99
CA PRO A 6 -22.84 21.91 3.16
C PRO A 6 -22.79 20.41 3.49
N PHE A 7 -21.84 19.99 4.34
CA PHE A 7 -21.69 18.62 4.82
C PHE A 7 -22.22 18.43 6.25
N TYR A 8 -22.83 19.44 6.87
CA TYR A 8 -23.32 19.35 8.25
C TYR A 8 -24.30 18.19 8.44
N ASP A 9 -25.27 18.05 7.54
CA ASP A 9 -26.28 17.00 7.60
C ASP A 9 -25.72 15.61 7.24
N LEU A 10 -24.58 15.55 6.53
CA LEU A 10 -23.90 14.30 6.20
C LEU A 10 -23.26 13.65 7.42
N LEU A 11 -22.96 14.41 8.49
CA LEU A 11 -22.37 13.88 9.72
C LEU A 11 -23.32 12.92 10.44
N GLY A 12 -24.64 13.10 10.32
CA GLY A 12 -25.63 12.18 10.87
C GLY A 12 -25.70 10.84 10.11
N PHE A 13 -25.32 10.85 8.82
CA PHE A 13 -25.29 9.66 7.97
C PHE A 13 -23.94 8.94 8.01
N LEU A 14 -22.83 9.67 8.06
CA LEU A 14 -21.46 9.11 8.07
C LEU A 14 -21.04 8.67 9.46
N THR A 15 -21.77 7.70 10.03
CA THR A 15 -21.44 7.14 11.34
C THR A 15 -20.07 6.45 11.31
N PRO A 16 -19.36 6.36 12.45
CA PRO A 16 -18.07 5.68 12.52
C PRO A 16 -18.13 4.23 12.01
N THR A 17 -19.21 3.51 12.35
CA THR A 17 -19.45 2.14 11.88
C THR A 17 -19.55 2.07 10.36
N MET A 18 -20.24 3.01 9.71
CA MET A 18 -20.34 3.05 8.24
C MET A 18 -18.99 3.33 7.58
N MET A 19 -18.18 4.22 8.16
CA MET A 19 -16.82 4.48 7.67
C MET A 19 -15.93 3.23 7.79
N GLN A 20 -16.00 2.52 8.91
CA GLN A 20 -15.24 1.29 9.12
C GLN A 20 -15.64 0.18 8.13
N ILE A 21 -16.95 -0.07 7.97
CA ILE A 21 -17.47 -1.05 7.00
C ILE A 21 -17.02 -0.69 5.60
N TYR A 22 -17.10 0.59 5.21
CA TYR A 22 -16.66 1.06 3.91
C TYR A 22 -15.17 0.75 3.67
N ILE A 23 -14.29 1.06 4.64
CA ILE A 23 -12.85 0.78 4.51
C ILE A 23 -12.59 -0.73 4.41
N ILE A 24 -13.26 -1.56 5.22
CA ILE A 24 -13.12 -3.03 5.14
C ILE A 24 -13.55 -3.53 3.74
N ALA A 25 -14.71 -3.08 3.26
CA ALA A 25 -15.20 -3.44 1.93
C ALA A 25 -14.25 -2.99 0.82
N MET A 26 -13.69 -1.77 0.92
CA MET A 26 -12.69 -1.24 0.01
C MET A 26 -11.43 -2.12 -0.02
N PHE A 27 -10.90 -2.52 1.14
CA PHE A 27 -9.73 -3.42 1.21
C PHE A 27 -10.01 -4.77 0.55
N LEU A 28 -11.17 -5.37 0.83
CA LEU A 28 -11.58 -6.63 0.20
C LEU A 28 -11.72 -6.49 -1.32
N ALA A 29 -12.30 -5.39 -1.79
CA ALA A 29 -12.45 -5.11 -3.22
C ALA A 29 -11.08 -4.92 -3.91
N VAL A 30 -10.12 -4.24 -3.28
CA VAL A 30 -8.75 -4.07 -3.81
C VAL A 30 -8.03 -5.41 -3.92
N ILE A 31 -8.10 -6.24 -2.87
CA ILE A 31 -7.50 -7.58 -2.88
C ILE A 31 -8.15 -8.44 -3.98
N GLY A 32 -9.48 -8.49 -4.00
CA GLY A 32 -10.24 -9.24 -5.00
C GLY A 32 -9.95 -8.78 -6.43
N GLY A 33 -9.94 -7.47 -6.66
CA GLY A 33 -9.63 -6.86 -7.95
C GLY A 33 -8.22 -7.22 -8.42
N THR A 34 -7.24 -7.21 -7.53
CA THR A 34 -5.85 -7.56 -7.85
C THR A 34 -5.69 -9.05 -8.19
N ILE A 35 -6.39 -9.93 -7.46
CA ILE A 35 -6.41 -11.37 -7.77
C ILE A 35 -7.05 -11.61 -9.14
N ILE A 36 -8.22 -11.01 -9.39
CA ILE A 36 -8.92 -11.13 -10.67
C ILE A 36 -8.06 -10.58 -11.80
N ASP A 37 -7.42 -9.43 -11.63
CA ASP A 37 -6.54 -8.82 -12.62
C ASP A 37 -5.34 -9.72 -12.96
N THR A 38 -4.73 -10.32 -11.94
CA THR A 38 -3.61 -11.25 -12.09
C THR A 38 -4.01 -12.51 -12.87
N ILE A 39 -5.19 -13.06 -12.56
CA ILE A 39 -5.76 -14.23 -13.27
C ILE A 39 -6.10 -13.85 -14.71
N HIS A 40 -6.81 -12.73 -14.90
CA HIS A 40 -7.28 -12.26 -16.21
C HIS A 40 -6.10 -11.99 -17.16
N LYS A 41 -5.05 -11.31 -16.67
CA LYS A 41 -3.85 -11.02 -17.45
C LYS A 41 -2.93 -12.24 -17.62
N LYS A 42 -3.24 -13.38 -16.98
CA LYS A 42 -2.37 -14.57 -16.90
C LYS A 42 -0.94 -14.23 -16.44
N SER A 43 -0.77 -13.14 -15.70
CA SER A 43 0.55 -12.63 -15.31
C SER A 43 1.25 -13.61 -14.37
N ALA A 44 0.50 -14.29 -13.50
CA ALA A 44 1.03 -15.36 -12.67
C ALA A 44 1.71 -16.46 -13.49
N GLN A 45 1.06 -16.95 -14.56
CA GLN A 45 1.65 -17.97 -15.44
C GLN A 45 2.95 -17.47 -16.07
N TYR A 46 2.93 -16.24 -16.60
CA TYR A 46 4.12 -15.61 -17.18
C TYR A 46 5.28 -15.54 -16.17
N PHE A 47 5.02 -15.09 -14.94
CA PHE A 47 6.05 -14.98 -13.90
C PHE A 47 6.59 -16.35 -13.47
N PHE A 48 5.73 -17.38 -13.37
CA PHE A 48 6.19 -18.74 -13.06
C PHE A 48 7.09 -19.32 -14.15
N GLU A 49 6.72 -19.16 -15.42
CA GLU A 49 7.55 -19.62 -16.54
C GLU A 49 8.88 -18.87 -16.60
N ASN A 50 8.86 -17.55 -16.38
CA ASN A 50 10.06 -16.74 -16.35
C ASN A 50 10.99 -17.10 -15.17
N ALA A 51 10.42 -17.35 -13.99
CA ALA A 51 11.19 -17.79 -12.82
C ALA A 51 11.85 -19.15 -13.05
N GLN A 52 11.15 -20.11 -13.66
CA GLN A 52 11.72 -21.40 -14.02
C GLN A 52 12.85 -21.28 -15.06
N LYS A 53 12.67 -20.42 -16.07
CA LYS A 53 13.72 -20.13 -17.06
C LYS A 53 14.95 -19.50 -16.40
N ALA A 54 14.75 -18.53 -15.51
CA ALA A 54 15.83 -17.89 -14.76
C ALA A 54 16.58 -18.88 -13.86
N GLN A 55 15.86 -19.81 -13.22
CA GLN A 55 16.44 -20.86 -12.39
C GLN A 55 17.29 -21.84 -13.21
N LYS A 56 16.81 -22.25 -14.40
CA LYS A 56 17.57 -23.13 -15.31
C LYS A 56 18.83 -22.45 -15.86
N SER A 57 18.78 -21.14 -16.06
CA SER A 57 19.91 -20.32 -16.53
C SER A 57 20.84 -19.84 -15.40
N ALA A 58 20.59 -20.26 -14.15
CA ALA A 58 21.38 -19.82 -13.02
C ALA A 58 22.82 -20.37 -13.10
N LYS A 59 23.80 -19.45 -13.13
CA LYS A 59 25.23 -19.81 -13.19
C LYS A 59 25.77 -20.44 -11.90
N ARG A 60 25.09 -20.21 -10.78
CA ARG A 60 25.45 -20.74 -9.47
C ARG A 60 24.22 -20.87 -8.58
N THR A 61 24.25 -21.82 -7.66
CA THR A 61 23.27 -21.93 -6.58
C THR A 61 23.78 -21.15 -5.36
N VAL A 62 22.89 -20.40 -4.73
CA VAL A 62 23.17 -19.66 -3.49
C VAL A 62 22.50 -20.38 -2.33
N THR A 63 23.14 -20.35 -1.17
CA THR A 63 22.62 -20.95 0.07
C THR A 63 21.36 -20.22 0.55
N GLY A 64 20.59 -20.83 1.46
CA GLY A 64 19.38 -20.20 2.02
C GLY A 64 19.66 -18.84 2.67
N GLY A 65 20.80 -18.72 3.38
CA GLY A 65 21.22 -17.47 4.03
C GLY A 65 21.59 -16.37 3.03
N GLU A 66 22.30 -16.70 1.95
CA GLU A 66 22.61 -15.75 0.89
C GLU A 66 21.36 -15.28 0.14
N LYS A 67 20.39 -16.17 -0.11
CA LYS A 67 19.09 -15.79 -0.70
C LYS A 67 18.35 -14.79 0.17
N ALA A 68 18.32 -15.02 1.48
CA ALA A 68 17.67 -14.11 2.42
C ALA A 68 18.36 -12.73 2.43
N SER A 69 19.70 -12.71 2.47
CA SER A 69 20.49 -11.47 2.41
C SER A 69 20.24 -10.69 1.11
N LEU A 70 20.22 -11.37 -0.03
CA LEU A 70 19.89 -10.77 -1.33
C LEU A 70 18.48 -10.21 -1.36
N ALA A 71 17.49 -10.94 -0.83
CA ALA A 71 16.11 -10.48 -0.76
C ALA A 71 15.98 -9.21 0.11
N ILE A 72 16.67 -9.15 1.25
CA ILE A 72 16.71 -7.96 2.12
C ILE A 72 17.36 -6.78 1.37
N SER A 73 18.48 -7.02 0.69
CA SER A 73 19.15 -5.99 -0.10
C SER A 73 18.26 -5.45 -1.22
N THR A 74 17.55 -6.33 -1.94
CA THR A 74 16.59 -5.95 -2.97
C THR A 74 15.43 -5.14 -2.38
N LEU A 75 14.82 -5.59 -1.28
CA LEU A 75 13.76 -4.85 -0.60
C LEU A 75 14.24 -3.45 -0.20
N THR A 76 15.42 -3.36 0.38
CA THR A 76 15.94 -2.09 0.91
C THR A 76 16.29 -1.13 -0.21
N ASN A 77 17.01 -1.59 -1.23
CA ASN A 77 17.45 -0.71 -2.31
C ASN A 77 16.32 -0.43 -3.31
N GLU A 78 15.67 -1.47 -3.83
CA GLU A 78 14.72 -1.30 -4.93
C GLU A 78 13.35 -0.87 -4.44
N VAL A 79 12.82 -1.46 -3.38
CA VAL A 79 11.45 -1.14 -2.92
C VAL A 79 11.44 0.11 -2.05
N LEU A 80 12.20 0.13 -0.96
CA LEU A 80 12.15 1.24 0.00
C LEU A 80 12.73 2.53 -0.55
N THR A 81 13.72 2.43 -1.43
CA THR A 81 14.37 3.63 -1.98
C THR A 81 14.13 3.85 -3.48
N SER A 82 13.37 2.97 -4.16
CA SER A 82 13.10 3.08 -5.60
C SER A 82 14.38 3.27 -6.42
N SER A 83 15.46 2.56 -6.05
CA SER A 83 16.77 2.71 -6.69
C SER A 83 16.76 2.33 -8.17
N GLU A 84 15.73 1.61 -8.62
CA GLU A 84 15.47 1.32 -10.03
C GLU A 84 15.33 2.59 -10.90
N PHE A 85 14.97 3.72 -10.29
CA PHE A 85 14.85 4.98 -10.99
C PHE A 85 16.18 5.74 -11.02
N ALA A 86 16.92 5.56 -12.11
CA ALA A 86 18.16 6.28 -12.38
C ALA A 86 17.97 7.81 -12.47
N ASN A 87 16.79 8.29 -12.91
CA ASN A 87 16.50 9.72 -12.94
C ASN A 87 16.15 10.22 -11.53
N PRO A 88 16.93 11.12 -10.93
CA PRO A 88 16.75 11.54 -9.54
C PRO A 88 15.45 12.30 -9.31
N LYS A 89 14.96 13.07 -10.30
CA LYS A 89 13.68 13.78 -10.19
C LYS A 89 12.51 12.80 -10.18
N ARG A 90 12.53 11.80 -11.07
CA ARG A 90 11.52 10.73 -11.12
C ARG A 90 11.51 9.93 -9.82
N ARG A 91 12.70 9.58 -9.32
CA ARG A 91 12.88 8.84 -8.06
C ARG A 91 12.30 9.61 -6.89
N MET A 92 12.63 10.89 -6.75
CA MET A 92 12.10 11.73 -5.67
C MET A 92 10.58 11.85 -5.72
N SER A 93 10.02 12.11 -6.89
CA SER A 93 8.56 12.18 -7.08
C SER A 93 7.88 10.87 -6.71
N HIS A 94 8.45 9.73 -7.09
CA HIS A 94 7.92 8.42 -6.74
C HIS A 94 7.97 8.17 -5.23
N LEU A 95 9.10 8.46 -4.57
CA LEU A 95 9.23 8.28 -3.12
C LEU A 95 8.26 9.15 -2.34
N LEU A 96 8.13 10.43 -2.71
CA LEU A 96 7.16 11.34 -2.07
C LEU A 96 5.72 10.84 -2.23
N THR A 97 5.37 10.33 -3.41
CA THR A 97 4.03 9.80 -3.67
C THR A 97 3.79 8.49 -2.91
N MET A 98 4.75 7.56 -2.96
CA MET A 98 4.67 6.26 -2.31
C MET A 98 4.54 6.41 -0.79
N TYR A 99 5.45 7.15 -0.15
CA TYR A 99 5.40 7.37 1.30
C TYR A 99 4.26 8.29 1.71
N GLY A 100 3.91 9.29 0.90
CA GLY A 100 2.73 10.12 1.14
C GLY A 100 1.45 9.29 1.16
N PHE A 101 1.30 8.34 0.22
CA PHE A 101 0.19 7.42 0.18
C PHE A 101 0.19 6.45 1.39
N ILE A 102 1.34 5.89 1.76
CA ILE A 102 1.46 5.02 2.94
C ILE A 102 1.03 5.76 4.21
N ILE A 103 1.55 6.97 4.43
CA ILE A 103 1.20 7.79 5.60
C ILE A 103 -0.29 8.11 5.59
N PHE A 104 -0.86 8.48 4.44
CA PHE A 104 -2.29 8.72 4.29
C PHE A 104 -3.11 7.50 4.72
N VAL A 105 -2.84 6.32 4.16
CA VAL A 105 -3.59 5.08 4.49
C VAL A 105 -3.46 4.73 5.97
N VAL A 106 -2.25 4.76 6.53
CA VAL A 106 -2.01 4.44 7.95
C VAL A 106 -2.75 5.41 8.85
N THR A 107 -2.69 6.70 8.56
CA THR A 107 -3.39 7.74 9.34
C THR A 107 -4.89 7.56 9.25
N THR A 108 -5.44 7.31 8.06
CA THR A 108 -6.87 7.06 7.86
C THR A 108 -7.35 5.86 8.66
N VAL A 109 -6.64 4.73 8.60
CA VAL A 109 -6.98 3.54 9.39
C VAL A 109 -6.87 3.85 10.89
N THR A 110 -5.82 4.54 11.33
CA THR A 110 -5.63 4.92 12.73
C THR A 110 -6.77 5.81 13.24
N MET A 111 -7.19 6.82 12.48
CA MET A 111 -8.29 7.69 12.89
C MET A 111 -9.63 6.95 12.91
N ILE A 112 -9.95 6.19 11.86
CA ILE A 112 -11.28 5.55 11.71
C ILE A 112 -11.46 4.38 12.67
N PHE A 113 -10.41 3.64 12.99
CA PHE A 113 -10.49 2.47 13.87
C PHE A 113 -9.99 2.73 15.29
N GLY A 114 -9.00 3.61 15.45
CA GLY A 114 -8.42 3.93 16.76
C GLY A 114 -9.08 5.10 17.49
N TYR A 115 -9.67 6.05 16.76
CA TYR A 115 -10.31 7.25 17.30
C TYR A 115 -11.68 7.53 16.65
N PRO A 116 -12.61 6.56 16.66
CA PRO A 116 -13.86 6.63 15.90
C PRO A 116 -14.83 7.70 16.41
N THR A 117 -14.70 8.15 17.66
CA THR A 117 -15.64 9.12 18.27
C THR A 117 -14.93 10.36 18.81
N PRO A 118 -15.62 11.52 18.90
CA PRO A 118 -15.04 12.73 19.51
C PRO A 118 -14.61 12.56 20.97
N ALA A 119 -15.16 11.56 21.68
CA ALA A 119 -14.77 11.24 23.05
C ALA A 119 -13.40 10.55 23.13
N GLU A 120 -12.99 9.89 22.05
CA GLU A 120 -11.66 9.29 21.89
C GLU A 120 -10.79 10.29 21.14
N ALA A 121 -10.22 11.25 21.87
CA ALA A 121 -9.38 12.27 21.26
C ALA A 121 -8.16 11.65 20.58
N ALA A 122 -7.97 11.99 19.29
CA ALA A 122 -6.75 11.68 18.58
C ALA A 122 -5.53 12.35 19.27
N PRO A 123 -4.30 11.84 19.07
CA PRO A 123 -3.11 12.44 19.64
C PRO A 123 -3.02 13.91 19.21
N GLY A 124 -2.82 14.81 20.17
CA GLY A 124 -2.61 16.22 19.89
C GLY A 124 -1.35 16.42 19.05
N MET A 125 -1.34 17.47 18.23
CA MET A 125 -0.09 17.90 17.58
C MET A 125 0.89 18.34 18.68
N LEU A 126 2.10 17.79 18.67
CA LEU A 126 3.20 18.21 19.54
C LEU A 126 3.63 19.64 19.25
#